data_AF-A0A1I7W7K8-F1
#
_entry.id   AF-A0A1I7W7K8-F1
#
_cell.length_a   1.000
_cell.length_b   1.000
_cell.length_c   1.000
_cell.angle_alpha   90.00
_cell.angle_beta   90.00
_cell.angle_gamma   90.00
#
_symmetry.space_group_name_H-M   'P 1'
#
loop_
_entity.id
_entity.type
_entity.pdbx_description
1 polymer ?
#
loop_
_entity_poly.entity_id
_entity_poly.type
_entity_poly.pdbx_seq_one_letter_code
_entity_poly.pdbx_strand_id
1 'polypeptide(L)'
;MDAKKEAALLFWFNIYGTSLNLEDVPSTSRLWSIHIPSLLNCLNTSRNAVCVSKDATSTYCELFQYLSKSQDQSSFVSALDADGAASGDPLEIAKFLAVLLNEIRISKPYVISQSVAVMELEGHDTPLREISGSTQSLQVSEVGAISPAKYFPEESCFTGVSCKPFAYFLNTSSIINASSFVTPRGPSKRKENMYFTAPYSTVVGKEESPLMEIINSPKVRELRRDREIRSITKKLHDMEDIIAQKETELVEANRKVEALVEELTAKKVRLRDAEAAEKHAVQANDVMEKNITDLEKSITHLKRVVGEQKDRANNYKLDLEKSEEQRNDLISQIENSKDIAVKTKRELLDLKDELAARDRDVAFISSCLSKVQRELEEANLTVEENKQQYDAAISDIKARMEQKICIIFYFSFLR
;
A
#
# COMPACT_ATOMS: atom_id res chain seq x y z
N MET A 1 16.16 -21.32 -19.37
CA MET A 1 15.83 -19.89 -19.19
C MET A 1 16.04 -19.17 -20.51
N ASP A 2 15.24 -18.16 -20.85
CA ASP A 2 15.48 -17.31 -22.03
C ASP A 2 16.67 -16.38 -21.76
N ALA A 3 17.67 -16.37 -22.64
CA ALA A 3 18.88 -15.58 -22.50
C ALA A 3 18.59 -14.07 -22.36
N LYS A 4 17.50 -13.58 -22.98
CA LYS A 4 17.09 -12.17 -22.85
C LYS A 4 16.59 -11.84 -21.44
N LYS A 5 15.89 -12.78 -20.81
CA LYS A 5 15.34 -12.65 -19.45
C LYS A 5 16.45 -12.72 -18.40
N GLU A 6 17.43 -13.58 -18.63
CA GLU A 6 18.62 -13.66 -17.78
C GLU A 6 19.48 -12.40 -17.85
N ALA A 7 19.72 -11.89 -19.06
CA ALA A 7 20.45 -10.65 -19.27
C ALA A 7 19.76 -9.46 -18.60
N ALA A 8 18.43 -9.36 -18.70
CA ALA A 8 17.67 -8.28 -18.08
C ALA A 8 17.72 -8.35 -16.54
N LEU A 9 17.62 -9.55 -15.95
CA LEU A 9 17.79 -9.75 -14.51
C LEU A 9 19.19 -9.34 -14.05
N LEU A 10 20.23 -9.84 -14.72
CA LEU A 10 21.61 -9.50 -14.38
C LEU A 10 21.86 -7.99 -14.46
N PHE A 11 21.38 -7.36 -15.53
CA PHE A 11 21.49 -5.92 -15.75
C PHE A 11 20.85 -5.12 -14.60
N TRP A 12 19.63 -5.49 -14.18
CA TRP A 12 18.98 -4.81 -13.05
C TRP A 12 19.77 -4.94 -11.75
N PHE A 13 20.26 -6.15 -11.44
CA PHE A 13 21.00 -6.38 -10.20
C PHE A 13 22.34 -5.60 -10.19
N ASN A 14 23.02 -5.49 -11.32
CA ASN A 14 24.23 -4.67 -11.45
C ASN A 14 23.93 -3.16 -11.35
N ILE A 15 22.82 -2.67 -11.90
CA ILE A 15 22.39 -1.27 -11.71
C ILE A 15 22.11 -0.99 -10.22
N TYR A 16 21.38 -1.88 -9.56
CA TYR A 16 21.17 -1.77 -8.12
C TYR A 16 22.51 -1.79 -7.38
N GLY A 17 23.44 -2.67 -7.75
CA GLY A 17 24.79 -2.73 -7.20
C GLY A 17 25.55 -1.42 -7.37
N THR A 18 25.42 -0.76 -8.52
CA THR A 18 26.04 0.55 -8.79
C THR A 18 25.56 1.60 -7.79
N SER A 19 24.29 1.58 -7.39
CA SER A 19 23.76 2.51 -6.36
C SER A 19 24.41 2.32 -4.97
N LEU A 20 25.07 1.16 -4.76
CA LEU A 20 25.79 0.79 -3.55
C LEU A 20 27.32 0.77 -3.73
N ASN A 21 27.84 1.23 -4.87
CA ASN A 21 29.25 1.14 -5.26
C ASN A 21 29.78 -0.32 -5.27
N LEU A 22 28.97 -1.28 -5.71
CA LEU A 22 29.39 -2.66 -5.91
C LEU A 22 30.01 -2.86 -7.29
N GLU A 23 30.91 -3.84 -7.41
CA GLU A 23 31.47 -4.27 -8.70
C GLU A 23 30.45 -5.05 -9.53
N ASP A 24 30.43 -4.79 -10.83
CA ASP A 24 29.55 -5.50 -11.77
C ASP A 24 29.89 -6.99 -11.83
N VAL A 25 28.84 -7.80 -11.85
CA VAL A 25 28.97 -9.25 -11.87
C VAL A 25 28.68 -9.76 -13.28
N PRO A 26 29.49 -10.71 -13.81
CA PRO A 26 29.34 -11.20 -15.19
C PRO A 26 28.23 -12.24 -15.36
N SER A 27 27.69 -12.80 -14.28
CA SER A 27 26.67 -13.85 -14.33
C SER A 27 25.73 -13.82 -13.12
N THR A 28 24.50 -14.28 -13.32
CA THR A 28 23.47 -14.40 -12.27
C THR A 28 23.92 -15.32 -11.12
N SER A 29 24.68 -16.37 -11.44
CA SER A 29 25.28 -17.32 -10.49
C SER A 29 26.31 -16.74 -9.53
N ARG A 30 26.75 -15.49 -9.71
CA ARG A 30 27.69 -14.81 -8.82
C ARG A 30 27.04 -13.74 -7.95
N LEU A 31 25.75 -13.44 -8.17
CA LEU A 31 25.00 -12.42 -7.43
C LEU A 31 24.82 -12.76 -5.95
N TRP A 32 24.87 -14.05 -5.57
CA TRP A 32 24.72 -14.50 -4.18
C TRP A 32 25.81 -13.97 -3.25
N SER A 33 26.99 -13.62 -3.76
CA SER A 33 28.12 -13.24 -2.91
C SER A 33 27.94 -11.90 -2.22
N ILE A 34 27.35 -10.91 -2.91
CA ILE A 34 27.27 -9.52 -2.42
C ILE A 34 25.92 -8.88 -2.75
N HIS A 35 25.40 -9.04 -3.97
CA HIS A 35 24.20 -8.35 -4.43
C HIS A 35 22.94 -8.83 -3.71
N ILE A 36 22.70 -10.15 -3.70
CA ILE A 36 21.53 -10.74 -3.03
C ILE A 36 21.57 -10.47 -1.51
N PRO A 37 22.68 -10.69 -0.78
CA PRO A 37 22.74 -10.38 0.65
C PRO A 37 22.53 -8.90 0.98
N SER A 38 23.08 -7.98 0.18
CA SER A 38 22.91 -6.55 0.38
C SER A 38 21.44 -6.12 0.21
N LEU A 39 20.78 -6.70 -0.79
CA LEU A 39 19.37 -6.44 -1.07
C LEU A 39 18.45 -7.07 -0.02
N LEU A 40 18.78 -8.27 0.47
CA LEU A 40 18.09 -8.93 1.57
C LEU A 40 18.24 -8.14 2.88
N ASN A 41 19.43 -7.59 3.16
CA ASN A 41 19.67 -6.70 4.29
C ASN A 41 18.86 -5.40 4.16
N CYS A 42 18.78 -4.83 2.95
CA CYS A 42 17.94 -3.68 2.65
C CYS A 42 16.48 -3.98 3.00
N LEU A 43 15.95 -5.14 2.59
CA LEU A 43 14.59 -5.58 2.93
C LEU A 43 14.38 -5.71 4.45
N ASN A 44 15.29 -6.37 5.17
CA ASN A 44 15.18 -6.60 6.62
C ASN A 44 15.30 -5.33 7.48
N THR A 45 16.21 -4.42 7.15
CA THR A 45 16.59 -3.32 8.06
C THR A 45 16.25 -1.92 7.55
N SER A 46 15.78 -1.80 6.31
CA SER A 46 15.58 -0.52 5.59
C SER A 46 16.85 0.31 5.42
N ARG A 47 18.03 -0.29 5.66
CA ARG A 47 19.32 0.33 5.39
C ARG A 47 19.93 -0.31 4.16
N ASN A 48 20.25 0.50 3.16
CA ASN A 48 20.93 0.06 1.95
C ASN A 48 22.45 -0.01 2.25
N ALA A 49 22.89 -1.12 2.84
CA ALA A 49 24.28 -1.33 3.24
C ALA A 49 24.82 -2.62 2.62
N VAL A 50 26.10 -2.58 2.25
CA VAL A 50 26.81 -3.72 1.64
C VAL A 50 26.90 -4.86 2.64
N CYS A 51 26.43 -6.04 2.22
CA CYS A 51 26.54 -7.28 2.96
C CYS A 51 27.24 -8.33 2.09
N VAL A 52 28.16 -9.08 2.67
CA VAL A 52 28.92 -10.12 1.97
C VAL A 52 28.59 -11.45 2.61
N SER A 53 28.17 -12.40 1.79
CA SER A 53 27.93 -13.77 2.23
C SER A 53 29.15 -14.65 2.01
N LYS A 54 29.33 -15.65 2.88
CA LYS A 54 30.46 -16.59 2.82
C LYS A 54 30.20 -17.74 1.85
N ASP A 55 28.94 -18.08 1.64
CA ASP A 55 28.52 -19.24 0.87
C ASP A 55 27.15 -19.03 0.18
N ALA A 56 27.00 -19.65 -0.99
CA ALA A 56 25.78 -19.57 -1.78
C ALA A 56 24.58 -20.20 -1.03
N THR A 57 24.82 -21.32 -0.36
CA THR A 57 23.79 -22.07 0.38
C THR A 57 23.18 -21.22 1.50
N SER A 58 23.99 -20.61 2.38
CA SER A 58 23.46 -19.71 3.42
C SER A 58 22.66 -18.57 2.81
N THR A 59 23.14 -17.99 1.70
CA THR A 59 22.45 -16.86 1.04
C THR A 59 21.05 -17.24 0.57
N TYR A 60 20.92 -18.33 -0.19
CA TYR A 60 19.62 -18.75 -0.71
C TYR A 60 18.72 -19.32 0.38
N CYS A 61 19.27 -19.96 1.42
CA CYS A 61 18.50 -20.39 2.60
C CYS A 61 17.94 -19.20 3.40
N GLU A 62 18.75 -18.17 3.65
CA GLU A 62 18.30 -16.94 4.32
C GLU A 62 17.23 -16.21 3.51
N LEU A 63 17.44 -16.11 2.19
CA LEU A 63 16.45 -15.53 1.28
C LEU A 63 15.14 -16.32 1.28
N PHE A 64 15.21 -17.66 1.22
CA PHE A 64 14.04 -18.54 1.29
C PHE A 64 13.29 -18.36 2.61
N GLN A 65 13.99 -18.32 3.75
CA GLN A 65 13.39 -18.10 5.06
C GLN A 65 12.73 -16.73 5.17
N TYR A 66 13.34 -15.69 4.61
CA TYR A 66 12.75 -14.36 4.57
C TYR A 66 11.45 -14.37 3.74
N LEU A 67 11.51 -14.86 2.51
CA LEU A 67 10.36 -14.92 1.59
C LEU A 67 9.21 -15.77 2.15
N SER A 68 9.53 -16.82 2.91
CA SER A 68 8.54 -17.65 3.61
C SER A 68 7.82 -16.94 4.75
N LYS A 69 8.44 -15.91 5.34
CA LYS A 69 7.87 -15.11 6.45
C LYS A 69 7.14 -13.87 5.94
N SER A 70 7.50 -13.33 4.78
CA SER A 70 7.07 -12.02 4.31
C SER A 70 5.81 -12.00 3.43
N GLN A 71 5.21 -13.14 3.04
CA GLN A 71 4.12 -13.15 2.04
C GLN A 71 2.93 -14.10 2.28
N ASP A 72 1.76 -13.65 1.82
CA ASP A 72 0.50 -14.39 1.57
C ASP A 72 0.54 -15.28 0.29
N GLN A 73 1.69 -15.39 -0.39
CA GLN A 73 1.86 -16.13 -1.65
C GLN A 73 2.55 -17.50 -1.46
N SER A 74 1.95 -18.35 -0.63
CA SER A 74 2.49 -19.69 -0.30
C SER A 74 2.75 -20.60 -1.53
N SER A 75 2.08 -20.36 -2.65
CA SER A 75 2.21 -21.14 -3.89
C SER A 75 3.52 -20.93 -4.64
N PHE A 76 4.15 -19.75 -4.56
CA PHE A 76 5.40 -19.48 -5.29
C PHE A 76 6.64 -19.85 -4.48
N VAL A 77 6.59 -19.61 -3.15
CA VAL A 77 7.70 -19.94 -2.25
C VAL A 77 7.89 -21.46 -2.15
N SER A 78 6.82 -22.24 -2.22
CA SER A 78 6.89 -23.72 -2.21
C SER A 78 7.55 -24.34 -3.46
N ALA A 79 7.73 -23.57 -4.54
CA ALA A 79 8.38 -24.02 -5.77
C ALA A 79 9.86 -23.59 -5.90
N LEU A 80 10.40 -22.95 -4.85
CA LEU A 80 11.80 -22.52 -4.77
C LEU A 80 12.68 -23.62 -4.15
N ASP A 81 13.77 -23.95 -4.84
CA ASP A 81 14.79 -24.89 -4.34
C ASP A 81 16.11 -24.16 -4.04
N ALA A 82 16.37 -23.93 -2.75
CA ALA A 82 17.57 -23.22 -2.29
C ALA A 82 18.87 -23.99 -2.60
N ASP A 83 18.84 -25.33 -2.55
CA ASP A 83 20.01 -26.16 -2.83
C ASP A 83 20.29 -26.18 -4.34
N GLY A 84 19.23 -26.26 -5.16
CA GLY A 84 19.30 -26.11 -6.61
C GLY A 84 19.92 -24.76 -7.03
N ALA A 85 19.46 -23.65 -6.44
CA ALA A 85 20.01 -22.33 -6.71
C ALA A 85 21.47 -22.19 -6.24
N ALA A 86 21.80 -22.71 -5.05
CA ALA A 86 23.17 -22.69 -4.51
C ALA A 86 24.16 -23.52 -5.32
N SER A 87 23.68 -24.61 -5.96
CA SER A 87 24.48 -25.43 -6.88
C SER A 87 24.77 -24.74 -8.23
N GLY A 88 24.13 -23.59 -8.48
CA GLY A 88 24.33 -22.80 -9.69
C GLY A 88 23.31 -23.08 -10.80
N ASP A 89 22.19 -23.74 -10.53
CA ASP A 89 21.13 -23.95 -11.53
C ASP A 89 20.53 -22.59 -11.97
N PRO A 90 20.69 -22.18 -13.24
CA PRO A 90 20.18 -20.90 -13.73
C PRO A 90 18.66 -20.75 -13.58
N LEU A 91 17.90 -21.84 -13.67
CA LEU A 91 16.44 -21.79 -13.53
C LEU A 91 16.05 -21.50 -12.09
N GLU A 92 16.64 -22.19 -11.13
CA GLU A 92 16.35 -21.98 -9.71
C GLU A 92 16.81 -20.58 -9.26
N ILE A 93 18.01 -20.15 -9.67
CA ILE A 93 18.48 -18.78 -9.44
C ILE A 93 17.46 -17.76 -9.97
N ALA A 94 16.99 -17.93 -11.20
CA ALA A 94 16.02 -17.03 -11.81
C ALA A 94 14.71 -16.94 -11.04
N LYS A 95 14.19 -18.06 -10.53
CA LYS A 95 12.98 -18.06 -9.70
C LYS A 95 13.19 -17.22 -8.44
N PHE A 96 14.31 -17.41 -7.74
CA PHE A 96 14.65 -16.62 -6.55
C PHE A 96 14.76 -15.13 -6.87
N LEU A 97 15.45 -14.77 -7.95
CA LEU A 97 15.62 -13.37 -8.35
C LEU A 97 14.28 -12.72 -8.75
N ALA A 98 13.41 -13.44 -9.45
CA ALA A 98 12.10 -12.94 -9.84
C ALA A 98 11.18 -12.70 -8.62
N VAL A 99 11.15 -13.63 -7.68
CA VAL A 99 10.37 -13.48 -6.44
C VAL A 99 10.93 -12.35 -5.58
N LEU A 100 12.26 -12.26 -5.45
CA LEU A 100 12.94 -11.19 -4.72
C LEU A 100 12.64 -9.81 -5.33
N LEU A 101 12.68 -9.68 -6.66
CA LEU A 101 12.31 -8.45 -7.36
C LEU A 101 10.85 -8.04 -7.10
N ASN A 102 9.93 -9.00 -7.17
CA ASN A 102 8.53 -8.74 -6.89
C ASN A 102 8.33 -8.31 -5.42
N GLU A 103 9.05 -8.93 -4.49
CA GLU A 103 9.00 -8.56 -3.08
C GLU A 103 9.51 -7.14 -2.84
N ILE A 104 10.62 -6.72 -3.47
CA ILE A 104 11.11 -5.35 -3.35
C ILE A 104 10.14 -4.35 -3.99
N ARG A 105 9.50 -4.73 -5.10
CA ARG A 105 8.48 -3.90 -5.76
C ARG A 105 7.30 -3.60 -4.83
N ILE A 106 6.88 -4.60 -4.06
CA ILE A 106 5.77 -4.47 -3.11
C ILE A 106 6.23 -3.72 -1.86
N SER A 107 7.33 -4.16 -1.24
CA SER A 107 7.74 -3.71 0.09
C SER A 107 8.52 -2.40 0.08
N LYS A 108 9.32 -2.11 -0.96
CA LYS A 108 10.22 -0.94 -1.07
C LYS A 108 10.31 -0.41 -2.51
N PRO A 109 9.22 0.12 -3.09
CA PRO A 109 9.17 0.54 -4.50
C PRO A 109 10.18 1.64 -4.87
N TYR A 110 10.57 2.47 -3.90
CA TYR A 110 11.58 3.53 -4.10
C TYR A 110 12.99 3.00 -4.42
N VAL A 111 13.30 1.74 -4.10
CA VAL A 111 14.59 1.10 -4.43
C VAL A 111 14.66 0.74 -5.91
N ILE A 112 13.48 0.51 -6.54
CA ILE A 112 13.38 0.07 -7.93
C ILE A 112 13.19 1.26 -8.89
N SER A 113 12.62 2.39 -8.43
CA SER A 113 12.25 3.52 -9.29
C SER A 113 13.42 4.09 -10.11
N GLN A 114 14.61 4.20 -9.51
CA GLN A 114 15.81 4.69 -10.20
C GLN A 114 16.35 3.66 -11.20
N SER A 115 16.34 2.37 -10.84
CA SER A 115 16.79 1.30 -11.71
C SER A 115 15.86 1.07 -12.91
N VAL A 116 14.54 1.23 -12.73
CA VAL A 116 13.55 1.11 -13.81
C VAL A 116 13.71 2.20 -14.85
N ALA A 117 13.96 3.44 -14.45
CA ALA A 117 14.21 4.54 -15.40
C ALA A 117 15.45 4.27 -16.28
N VAL A 118 16.50 3.66 -15.72
CA VAL A 118 17.70 3.26 -16.47
C VAL A 118 17.42 2.08 -17.40
N MET A 119 16.59 1.11 -16.97
CA MET A 119 16.21 -0.03 -17.81
C MET A 119 15.30 0.35 -18.97
N GLU A 120 14.40 1.32 -18.81
CA GLU A 120 13.58 1.85 -19.90
C GLU A 120 14.44 2.55 -20.95
N LEU A 121 15.47 3.29 -20.52
CA LEU A 121 16.43 3.95 -21.41
C LEU A 121 17.23 2.95 -22.26
N GLU A 122 17.69 1.85 -21.64
CA GLU A 122 18.55 0.83 -22.26
C GLU A 122 17.77 -0.34 -22.91
N GLY A 123 16.43 -0.28 -22.89
CA GLY A 123 15.57 -1.28 -23.54
C GLY A 123 15.51 -2.65 -22.86
N HIS A 124 15.95 -2.75 -21.60
CA HIS A 124 15.94 -3.99 -20.80
C HIS A 124 14.65 -4.19 -19.98
N ASP A 125 13.71 -3.27 -20.08
CA ASP A 125 12.47 -3.26 -19.28
C ASP A 125 11.42 -4.29 -19.76
N THR A 126 11.29 -4.52 -21.08
CA THR A 126 10.28 -5.43 -21.65
C THR A 126 10.39 -6.88 -21.14
N PRO A 127 11.59 -7.51 -21.11
CA PRO A 127 11.73 -8.89 -20.61
C PRO A 127 11.43 -9.03 -19.12
N LEU A 128 11.68 -8.00 -18.30
CA LEU A 128 11.35 -8.00 -16.86
C LEU A 128 9.86 -7.81 -16.62
N ARG A 129 9.19 -6.94 -17.39
CA ARG A 129 7.73 -6.82 -17.37
C ARG A 129 7.05 -8.14 -17.72
N GLU A 130 7.61 -8.95 -18.62
CA GLU A 130 7.07 -10.28 -18.89
C GLU A 130 7.25 -11.26 -17.72
N ILE A 131 8.39 -11.20 -17.03
CA ILE A 131 8.66 -12.02 -15.83
C ILE A 131 7.70 -11.61 -14.71
N SER A 132 7.51 -10.31 -14.47
CA SER A 132 6.56 -9.80 -13.47
C SER A 132 5.09 -9.97 -13.90
N GLY A 133 4.78 -9.85 -15.19
CA GLY A 133 3.45 -10.04 -15.76
C GLY A 133 2.95 -11.48 -15.67
N SER A 134 3.87 -12.46 -15.71
CA SER A 134 3.55 -13.87 -15.44
C SER A 134 3.17 -14.16 -13.98
N THR A 135 3.45 -13.23 -13.06
CA THR A 135 3.02 -13.28 -11.64
C THR A 135 1.77 -12.42 -11.35
N GLN A 136 1.22 -11.73 -12.36
CA GLN A 136 0.08 -10.83 -12.22
C GLN A 136 -1.01 -11.13 -13.26
N SER A 137 -1.75 -12.22 -13.06
CA SER A 137 -3.14 -12.28 -13.52
C SER A 137 -4.06 -11.74 -12.43
N LEU A 138 -3.88 -10.47 -12.05
CA LEU A 138 -4.89 -9.63 -11.40
C LEU A 138 -4.30 -8.25 -11.13
N GLN A 139 -4.93 -7.25 -11.73
CA GLN A 139 -4.81 -5.81 -11.48
C GLN A 139 -3.53 -5.11 -11.97
N VAL A 140 -3.59 -4.64 -13.22
CA VAL A 140 -3.05 -3.32 -13.58
C VAL A 140 -4.09 -2.63 -14.46
N SER A 141 -4.89 -1.74 -13.85
CA SER A 141 -5.34 -0.55 -14.58
C SER A 141 -4.12 0.33 -14.81
N GLU A 142 -4.01 0.85 -16.03
CA GLU A 142 -3.02 1.83 -16.47
C GLU A 142 -2.75 2.88 -15.38
N VAL A 143 -1.52 2.88 -14.86
CA VAL A 143 -0.93 4.06 -14.22
C VAL A 143 0.05 4.63 -15.23
N GLY A 144 -0.20 5.88 -15.58
CA GLY A 144 0.37 6.59 -16.71
C GLY A 144 1.89 6.71 -16.70
N ALA A 145 2.41 6.77 -17.92
CA ALA A 145 3.76 7.19 -18.22
C ALA A 145 4.02 8.59 -17.63
N ILE A 146 4.89 8.65 -16.61
CA ILE A 146 5.50 9.91 -16.17
C ILE A 146 6.84 10.02 -16.90
N SER A 147 6.89 10.97 -17.84
CA SER A 147 8.10 11.37 -18.56
C SER A 147 9.09 12.07 -17.61
N PRO A 148 10.42 11.84 -17.71
CA PRO A 148 11.39 12.44 -16.79
C PRO A 148 11.76 13.85 -17.25
N ALA A 149 11.03 14.86 -16.76
CA ALA A 149 11.47 16.25 -16.81
C ALA A 149 12.22 16.60 -15.52
N LYS A 150 13.55 16.60 -15.62
CA LYS A 150 14.55 17.36 -14.84
C LYS A 150 14.08 17.92 -13.49
N TYR A 151 14.56 17.31 -12.41
CA TYR A 151 14.74 17.99 -11.12
C TYR A 151 16.12 17.67 -10.57
N PHE A 152 17.05 18.63 -10.70
CA PHE A 152 18.15 18.82 -9.75
C PHE A 152 17.63 19.71 -8.62
N PRO A 153 17.96 19.44 -7.35
CA PRO A 153 17.78 20.42 -6.29
C PRO A 153 19.05 21.26 -6.17
N GLU A 154 18.93 22.57 -6.40
CA GLU A 154 19.88 23.54 -5.83
C GLU A 154 19.18 24.34 -4.73
N GLU A 155 19.96 24.55 -3.69
CA GLU A 155 19.60 25.20 -2.43
C GLU A 155 19.27 26.68 -2.59
N SER A 156 18.34 27.13 -1.73
CA SER A 156 18.14 28.48 -1.19
C SER A 156 18.78 29.71 -1.88
N CYS A 157 17.93 30.70 -2.22
CA CYS A 157 17.86 31.96 -1.46
C CYS A 157 16.68 32.84 -1.92
N PHE A 158 16.06 33.49 -0.92
CA PHE A 158 14.99 34.48 -0.98
C PHE A 158 15.23 35.61 -2.01
N THR A 159 14.19 36.07 -2.69
CA THR A 159 13.39 37.27 -2.33
C THR A 159 12.22 37.42 -3.30
N GLY A 160 11.05 37.76 -2.76
CA GLY A 160 9.80 37.85 -3.51
C GLY A 160 9.61 39.15 -4.27
N VAL A 161 8.75 39.10 -5.29
CA VAL A 161 7.93 40.23 -5.72
C VAL A 161 6.54 39.70 -6.06
N SER A 162 5.56 40.31 -5.39
CA SER A 162 4.12 40.17 -5.59
C SER A 162 3.70 40.84 -6.90
N CYS A 163 2.89 40.15 -7.72
CA CYS A 163 1.99 40.83 -8.65
C CYS A 163 0.60 40.16 -8.63
N LYS A 164 -0.39 40.97 -8.24
CA LYS A 164 -1.83 40.75 -8.36
C LYS A 164 -2.31 40.91 -9.82
N PRO A 165 -3.53 40.44 -10.16
CA PRO A 165 -4.02 40.34 -11.53
C PRO A 165 -4.59 41.67 -12.03
N PHE A 166 -4.40 41.97 -13.32
CA PHE A 166 -5.03 43.12 -13.98
C PHE A 166 -6.06 42.63 -15.00
N ALA A 167 -7.32 42.88 -14.68
CA ALA A 167 -8.47 42.70 -15.56
C ALA A 167 -8.95 44.05 -16.11
N TYR A 168 -9.71 43.97 -17.21
CA TYR A 168 -10.47 45.01 -17.91
C TYR A 168 -9.68 45.92 -18.85
N PHE A 169 -9.95 45.81 -20.16
CA PHE A 169 -10.90 46.69 -20.85
C PHE A 169 -11.23 46.13 -22.25
N LEU A 170 -12.52 45.86 -22.47
CA LEU A 170 -13.13 45.70 -23.79
C LEU A 170 -13.59 47.07 -24.28
N ASN A 171 -13.40 47.29 -25.58
CA ASN A 171 -14.16 48.18 -26.47
C ASN A 171 -14.36 49.64 -26.07
N THR A 172 -13.89 50.56 -26.92
CA THR A 172 -14.77 51.35 -27.79
C THR A 172 -13.95 52.24 -28.75
N SER A 173 -14.51 52.44 -29.95
CA SER A 173 -14.31 53.64 -30.80
C SER A 173 -13.03 53.77 -31.64
N SER A 174 -12.97 53.07 -32.78
CA SER A 174 -12.27 53.59 -33.96
C SER A 174 -13.20 54.53 -34.73
N ILE A 175 -13.34 55.77 -34.24
CA ILE A 175 -13.85 56.89 -35.03
C ILE A 175 -12.72 57.34 -35.95
N ILE A 176 -13.03 57.31 -37.24
CA ILE A 176 -12.22 57.79 -38.35
C ILE A 176 -11.82 59.25 -38.08
N ASN A 177 -10.54 59.50 -37.85
CA ASN A 177 -10.00 60.86 -37.85
C ASN A 177 -9.24 61.08 -39.17
N ALA A 178 -9.96 61.66 -40.13
CA ALA A 178 -9.43 62.13 -41.40
C ALA A 178 -8.62 63.41 -41.18
N SER A 179 -7.33 63.30 -40.83
CA SER A 179 -6.36 64.39 -41.03
C SER A 179 -4.90 63.93 -40.84
N SER A 180 -4.34 63.26 -41.85
CA SER A 180 -2.89 63.32 -42.11
C SER A 180 -2.57 62.83 -43.51
N PHE A 181 -3.17 63.48 -44.51
CA PHE A 181 -2.67 63.41 -45.88
C PHE A 181 -1.47 64.36 -45.99
N VAL A 182 -0.26 63.84 -45.71
CA VAL A 182 0.99 64.58 -45.98
C VAL A 182 1.38 64.30 -47.42
N THR A 183 1.03 65.22 -48.31
CA THR A 183 1.51 65.25 -49.70
C THR A 183 2.97 65.73 -49.70
N PRO A 184 3.92 65.03 -50.36
CA PRO A 184 5.25 65.58 -50.57
C PRO A 184 5.16 66.79 -51.51
N ARG A 185 5.43 67.99 -50.99
CA ARG A 185 5.60 69.19 -51.82
C ARG A 185 6.97 69.12 -52.49
N GLY A 186 6.98 69.13 -53.83
CA GLY A 186 8.18 69.27 -54.63
C GLY A 186 8.93 70.60 -54.37
N PRO A 187 10.20 70.69 -54.78
CA PRO A 187 11.09 71.80 -54.41
C PRO A 187 10.65 73.12 -55.04
N SER A 188 10.32 74.08 -54.18
CA SER A 188 10.15 75.50 -54.48
C SER A 188 11.45 76.08 -55.02
N LYS A 189 11.48 76.45 -56.30
CA LYS A 189 12.54 77.31 -56.85
C LYS A 189 12.29 78.74 -56.40
N ARG A 190 13.01 79.18 -55.36
CA ARG A 190 13.27 80.60 -55.12
C ARG A 190 13.97 81.19 -56.35
N LYS A 191 13.36 82.19 -56.98
CA LYS A 191 14.06 83.15 -57.84
C LYS A 191 14.10 84.47 -57.09
N GLU A 192 15.26 84.82 -56.57
CA GLU A 192 15.57 86.18 -56.13
C GLU A 192 15.93 87.01 -57.37
N ASN A 193 15.30 88.18 -57.45
CA ASN A 193 15.57 89.25 -58.40
C ASN A 193 16.93 89.87 -58.09
N MET A 194 17.73 90.14 -59.13
CA MET A 194 18.65 91.27 -59.10
C MET A 194 18.36 92.18 -60.29
N TYR A 195 17.91 93.37 -59.96
CA TYR A 195 17.59 94.48 -60.83
C TYR A 195 18.87 95.06 -61.45
N PHE A 196 18.87 95.31 -62.76
CA PHE A 196 19.54 96.46 -63.36
C PHE A 196 18.72 96.96 -64.56
N THR A 197 17.98 98.04 -64.27
CA THR A 197 17.68 99.22 -65.11
C THR A 197 17.18 99.08 -66.56
N ALA A 198 15.94 99.57 -66.72
CA ALA A 198 15.21 100.08 -67.89
C ALA A 198 15.99 101.19 -68.69
N PRO A 199 15.50 101.79 -69.82
CA PRO A 199 14.09 101.90 -70.23
C PRO A 199 13.75 102.01 -71.75
N TYR A 200 12.44 102.10 -72.05
CA TYR A 200 11.75 102.58 -73.28
C TYR A 200 12.35 102.29 -74.68
N SER A 201 11.59 101.56 -75.50
CA SER A 201 11.47 101.86 -76.95
C SER A 201 10.17 101.25 -77.49
N THR A 202 9.15 102.08 -77.68
CA THR A 202 8.30 101.98 -78.87
C THR A 202 9.20 101.95 -80.11
N VAL A 203 8.76 101.27 -81.18
CA VAL A 203 9.18 101.39 -82.60
C VAL A 203 9.34 100.01 -83.24
N VAL A 204 8.38 99.72 -84.15
CA VAL A 204 8.55 99.27 -85.54
C VAL A 204 9.52 98.11 -85.82
N GLY A 205 9.00 97.14 -86.58
CA GLY A 205 9.71 96.11 -87.35
C GLY A 205 11.22 96.09 -87.21
N LYS A 206 11.71 95.15 -86.39
CA LYS A 206 13.10 94.71 -86.41
C LYS A 206 13.11 93.22 -86.69
N GLU A 207 13.67 92.92 -87.85
CA GLU A 207 13.98 91.59 -88.34
C GLU A 207 14.58 90.73 -87.22
N GLU A 208 14.04 89.54 -87.07
CA GLU A 208 14.62 88.51 -86.22
C GLU A 208 16.06 88.29 -86.68
N SER A 209 17.01 88.29 -85.73
CA SER A 209 18.41 87.95 -86.02
C SER A 209 18.47 86.66 -86.85
N PRO A 210 19.34 86.55 -87.88
CA PRO A 210 19.46 85.33 -88.68
C PRO A 210 19.75 84.09 -87.82
N LEU A 211 20.40 84.26 -86.67
CA LEU A 211 20.60 83.20 -85.68
C LEU A 211 19.31 82.80 -84.96
N MET A 212 18.41 83.74 -84.68
CA MET A 212 17.09 83.45 -84.11
C MET A 212 16.15 82.81 -85.12
N GLU A 213 16.19 83.18 -86.41
CA GLU A 213 15.45 82.48 -87.48
C GLU A 213 15.97 81.05 -87.70
N ILE A 214 17.29 80.82 -87.59
CA ILE A 214 17.88 79.48 -87.68
C ILE A 214 17.51 78.63 -86.45
N ILE A 215 17.53 79.21 -85.25
CA ILE A 215 17.16 78.53 -84.00
C ILE A 215 15.65 78.24 -83.92
N ASN A 216 14.83 79.14 -84.45
CA ASN A 216 13.37 78.97 -84.58
C ASN A 216 12.96 78.43 -85.95
N SER A 217 13.91 77.93 -86.75
CA SER A 217 13.61 77.29 -88.02
C SER A 217 12.66 76.11 -87.76
N PRO A 218 11.61 75.92 -88.60
CA PRO A 218 10.71 74.78 -88.48
C PRO A 218 11.44 73.45 -88.25
N LYS A 219 12.55 73.23 -88.96
CA LYS A 219 13.39 72.03 -88.87
C LYS A 219 14.12 71.87 -87.52
N VAL A 220 14.62 72.96 -86.94
CA VAL A 220 15.28 72.91 -85.62
C VAL A 220 14.27 72.73 -84.49
N ARG A 221 13.08 73.34 -84.60
CA ARG A 221 11.97 73.11 -83.68
C ARG A 221 11.48 71.67 -83.73
N GLU A 222 11.36 71.08 -84.91
CA GLU A 222 11.01 69.68 -85.11
C GLU A 222 12.04 68.74 -84.45
N LEU A 223 13.34 68.94 -84.69
CA LEU A 223 14.39 68.15 -84.04
C LEU A 223 14.42 68.28 -82.50
N ARG A 224 14.04 69.44 -81.94
CA ARG A 224 13.88 69.61 -80.49
C ARG A 224 12.68 68.83 -79.97
N ARG A 225 11.53 68.95 -80.64
CA ARG A 225 10.34 68.15 -80.31
C ARG A 225 10.65 66.66 -80.41
N ASP A 226 11.38 66.21 -81.42
CA ASP A 226 11.78 64.80 -81.56
C ASP A 226 12.68 64.32 -80.41
N ARG A 227 13.62 65.15 -79.95
CA ARG A 227 14.45 64.82 -78.79
C ARG A 227 13.62 64.77 -77.51
N GLU A 228 12.67 65.69 -77.35
CA GLU A 228 11.75 65.73 -76.22
C GLU A 228 10.81 64.53 -76.23
N ILE A 229 10.22 64.19 -77.38
CA ILE A 229 9.40 62.99 -77.60
C ILE A 229 10.22 61.76 -77.24
N ARG A 230 11.43 61.58 -77.79
CA ARG A 230 12.30 60.43 -77.43
C ARG A 230 12.60 60.35 -75.93
N SER A 231 12.83 61.48 -75.28
CA SER A 231 13.08 61.55 -73.83
C SER A 231 11.84 61.16 -73.02
N ILE A 232 10.66 61.65 -73.42
CA ILE A 232 9.38 61.31 -72.79
C ILE A 232 9.05 59.84 -73.03
N THR A 233 9.21 59.33 -74.25
CA THR A 233 9.00 57.90 -74.58
C THR A 233 9.90 57.00 -73.76
N LYS A 234 11.19 57.37 -73.59
CA LYS A 234 12.10 56.63 -72.72
C LYS A 234 11.61 56.61 -71.27
N LYS A 235 11.23 57.77 -70.72
CA LYS A 235 10.68 57.86 -69.35
C LYS A 235 9.38 57.07 -69.19
N LEU A 236 8.54 57.03 -70.21
CA LEU A 236 7.32 56.22 -70.23
C LEU A 236 7.67 54.74 -70.12
N HIS A 237 8.59 54.26 -70.94
CA HIS A 237 9.04 52.87 -70.91
C HIS A 237 9.69 52.49 -69.57
N ASP A 238 10.58 53.34 -69.05
CA ASP A 238 11.22 53.13 -67.73
C ASP A 238 10.15 53.07 -66.60
N MET A 239 9.07 53.86 -66.69
CA MET A 239 7.96 53.80 -65.73
C MET A 239 7.08 52.56 -65.91
N GLU A 240 6.84 52.12 -67.14
CA GLU A 240 6.12 50.88 -67.45
C GLU A 240 6.85 49.67 -66.87
N ASP A 241 8.17 49.61 -67.00
CA ASP A 241 9.00 48.55 -66.42
C ASP A 241 8.93 48.55 -64.88
N ILE A 242 8.95 49.74 -64.26
CA ILE A 242 8.78 49.87 -62.79
C ILE A 242 7.39 49.38 -62.37
N ILE A 243 6.34 49.73 -63.11
CA ILE A 243 4.97 49.26 -62.82
C ILE A 243 4.90 47.74 -62.93
N ALA A 244 5.42 47.15 -64.01
CA ALA A 244 5.45 45.70 -64.18
C ALA A 244 6.20 45.01 -63.04
N GLN A 245 7.34 45.55 -62.61
CA GLN A 245 8.07 45.04 -61.46
C GLN A 245 7.24 45.13 -60.18
N LYS A 246 6.58 46.26 -59.90
CA LYS A 246 5.74 46.43 -58.71
C LYS A 246 4.49 45.54 -58.74
N GLU A 247 3.92 45.28 -59.91
CA GLU A 247 2.83 44.31 -60.07
C GLU A 247 3.30 42.89 -59.72
N THR A 248 4.49 42.47 -60.15
CA THR A 248 5.04 41.16 -59.75
C THR A 248 5.29 41.06 -58.24
N GLU A 249 5.89 42.09 -57.63
CA GLU A 249 6.10 42.15 -56.17
C GLU A 249 4.76 42.09 -55.41
N LEU A 250 3.73 42.77 -55.91
CA LEU A 250 2.38 42.78 -55.31
C LEU A 250 1.73 41.39 -55.40
N VAL A 251 1.84 40.71 -56.55
CA VAL A 251 1.33 39.34 -56.71
C VAL A 251 2.03 38.37 -55.76
N GLU A 252 3.35 38.47 -55.60
CA GLU A 252 4.10 37.66 -54.65
C GLU A 252 3.71 37.94 -53.20
N ALA A 253 3.51 39.21 -52.84
CA ALA A 253 3.04 39.60 -51.51
C ALA A 253 1.62 39.05 -51.25
N ASN A 254 0.71 39.12 -52.22
CA ASN A 254 -0.64 38.57 -52.10
C ASN A 254 -0.62 37.06 -51.90
N ARG A 255 0.21 36.32 -52.65
CA ARG A 255 0.39 34.87 -52.44
C ARG A 255 0.87 34.55 -51.03
N LYS A 256 1.79 35.35 -50.47
CA LYS A 256 2.25 35.18 -49.08
C LYS A 256 1.13 35.46 -48.07
N VAL A 257 0.31 36.48 -48.31
CA VAL A 257 -0.85 36.80 -47.46
C VAL A 257 -1.86 35.66 -47.48
N GLU A 258 -2.20 35.13 -48.65
CA GLU A 258 -3.11 33.99 -48.81
C GLU A 258 -2.60 32.76 -48.06
N ALA A 259 -1.30 32.41 -48.22
CA ALA A 259 -0.68 31.30 -47.49
C ALA A 259 -0.75 31.47 -45.96
N LEU A 260 -0.49 32.69 -45.46
CA LEU A 260 -0.59 32.97 -44.02
C LEU A 260 -2.03 32.91 -43.50
N VAL A 261 -3.02 33.32 -44.30
CA VAL A 261 -4.44 33.21 -43.95
C VAL A 261 -4.86 31.75 -43.87
N GLU A 262 -4.46 30.92 -44.84
CA GLU A 262 -4.70 29.47 -44.80
C GLU A 262 -4.08 28.83 -43.56
N GLU A 263 -2.83 29.17 -43.23
CA GLU A 263 -2.17 28.66 -42.02
C GLU A 263 -2.88 29.12 -40.74
N LEU A 264 -3.32 30.39 -40.66
CA LEU A 264 -4.07 30.91 -39.51
C LEU A 264 -5.42 30.20 -39.34
N THR A 265 -6.13 29.93 -40.44
CA THR A 265 -7.40 29.20 -40.37
C THR A 265 -7.19 27.76 -39.92
N ALA A 266 -6.15 27.07 -40.42
CA ALA A 266 -5.79 25.72 -39.98
C ALA A 266 -5.42 25.69 -38.48
N LYS A 267 -4.62 26.64 -38.00
CA LYS A 267 -4.29 26.77 -36.57
C LYS A 267 -5.53 27.04 -35.71
N LYS A 268 -6.47 27.87 -36.19
CA LYS A 268 -7.73 28.15 -35.48
C LYS A 268 -8.65 26.94 -35.38
N VAL A 269 -8.65 26.04 -36.37
CA VAL A 269 -9.39 24.77 -36.27
C VAL A 269 -8.74 23.89 -35.21
N ARG A 270 -7.41 23.68 -35.28
CA ARG A 270 -6.68 22.86 -34.30
C ARG A 270 -6.85 23.37 -32.87
N LEU A 271 -6.88 24.69 -32.66
CA LEU A 271 -7.11 25.29 -31.34
C LEU A 271 -8.50 24.91 -30.79
N ARG A 272 -9.54 24.99 -31.63
CA ARG A 272 -10.91 24.59 -31.21
C ARG A 272 -11.01 23.11 -30.89
N ASP A 273 -10.33 22.25 -31.66
CA ASP A 273 -10.30 20.81 -31.37
C ASP A 273 -9.57 20.52 -30.06
N ALA A 274 -8.47 21.22 -29.79
CA ALA A 274 -7.74 21.13 -28.52
C ALA A 274 -8.58 21.62 -27.33
N GLU A 275 -9.28 22.75 -27.47
CA GLU A 275 -10.20 23.27 -26.43
C GLU A 275 -11.35 22.28 -26.13
N ALA A 276 -11.89 21.62 -27.16
CA ALA A 276 -12.90 20.59 -26.99
C ALA A 276 -12.35 19.36 -26.27
N ALA A 277 -11.14 18.90 -26.64
CA ALA A 277 -10.47 17.78 -26.00
C ALA A 277 -10.15 18.08 -24.52
N GLU A 278 -9.65 19.28 -24.21
CA GLU A 278 -9.41 19.74 -22.84
C GLU A 278 -10.68 19.72 -22.01
N LYS A 279 -11.80 20.23 -22.55
CA LYS A 279 -13.09 20.20 -21.87
C LYS A 279 -13.54 18.77 -21.54
N HIS A 280 -13.34 17.81 -22.45
CA HIS A 280 -13.65 16.41 -22.19
C HIS A 280 -12.74 15.79 -21.13
N ALA A 281 -11.44 16.12 -21.15
CA ALA A 281 -10.50 15.67 -20.14
C ALA A 281 -10.84 16.20 -18.74
N VAL A 282 -11.22 17.49 -18.63
CA VAL A 282 -11.68 18.09 -17.36
C VAL A 282 -12.93 17.37 -16.85
N GLN A 283 -13.92 17.12 -17.70
CA GLN A 283 -15.13 16.38 -17.29
C GLN A 283 -14.83 14.95 -16.84
N ALA A 284 -13.90 14.27 -17.49
CA ALA A 284 -13.47 12.93 -17.08
C ALA A 284 -12.76 12.98 -15.72
N ASN A 285 -11.91 13.98 -15.48
CA ASN A 285 -11.26 14.19 -14.19
C ASN A 285 -12.27 14.47 -13.07
N ASP A 286 -13.26 15.33 -13.28
CA ASP A 286 -14.31 15.61 -12.29
C ASP A 286 -15.07 14.35 -11.88
N VAL A 287 -15.36 13.47 -12.84
CA VAL A 287 -16.01 12.17 -12.58
C VAL A 287 -15.09 11.25 -11.78
N MET A 288 -13.81 11.19 -12.13
CA MET A 288 -12.82 10.40 -11.39
C MET A 288 -12.61 10.90 -9.97
N GLU A 289 -12.52 12.22 -9.76
CA GLU A 289 -12.43 12.83 -8.43
C GLU A 289 -13.65 12.49 -7.58
N LYS A 290 -14.86 12.58 -8.16
CA LYS A 290 -16.07 12.16 -7.45
C LYS A 290 -16.00 10.68 -7.03
N ASN A 291 -15.60 9.79 -7.95
CA ASN A 291 -15.43 8.37 -7.64
C ASN A 291 -14.39 8.12 -6.54
N ILE A 292 -13.27 8.85 -6.55
CA ILE A 292 -12.24 8.79 -5.50
C ILE A 292 -12.87 9.18 -4.15
N THR A 293 -13.58 10.31 -4.07
CA THR A 293 -14.20 10.74 -2.80
C THR A 293 -15.25 9.75 -2.29
N ASP A 294 -15.98 9.09 -3.17
CA ASP A 294 -16.97 8.08 -2.78
C ASP A 294 -16.29 6.78 -2.30
N LEU A 295 -15.21 6.36 -2.96
CA LEU A 295 -14.40 5.22 -2.50
C LEU A 295 -13.72 5.51 -1.15
N GLU A 296 -13.24 6.73 -0.91
CA GLU A 296 -12.69 7.14 0.38
C GLU A 296 -13.73 7.07 1.51
N LYS A 297 -14.99 7.48 1.24
CA LYS A 297 -16.11 7.29 2.18
C LYS A 297 -16.38 5.81 2.46
N SER A 298 -16.34 4.95 1.42
CA SER A 298 -16.49 3.51 1.61
C SER A 298 -15.35 2.90 2.43
N ILE A 299 -14.10 3.31 2.20
CA ILE A 299 -12.94 2.85 2.97
C ILE A 299 -13.04 3.27 4.44
N THR A 300 -13.41 4.52 4.72
CA THR A 300 -13.58 5.01 6.09
C THR A 300 -14.71 4.27 6.82
N HIS A 301 -15.82 3.99 6.12
CA HIS A 301 -16.91 3.18 6.66
C HIS A 301 -16.45 1.74 6.99
N LEU A 302 -15.73 1.07 6.09
CA LEU A 302 -15.22 -0.29 6.31
C LEU A 302 -14.23 -0.34 7.48
N LYS A 303 -13.32 0.65 7.59
CA LYS A 303 -12.39 0.76 8.73
C LYS A 303 -13.13 0.83 10.06
N ARG A 304 -14.23 1.59 10.13
CA ARG A 304 -15.08 1.66 11.33
C ARG A 304 -15.71 0.31 11.66
N VAL A 305 -16.29 -0.37 10.66
CA VAL A 305 -16.93 -1.70 10.86
C VAL A 305 -15.91 -2.75 11.32
N VAL A 306 -14.69 -2.74 10.75
CA VAL A 306 -13.60 -3.62 11.18
C VAL A 306 -13.21 -3.32 12.64
N GLY A 307 -13.13 -2.05 13.03
CA GLY A 307 -12.91 -1.65 14.42
C GLY A 307 -13.98 -2.22 15.36
N GLU A 308 -15.26 -2.04 15.02
CA GLU A 308 -16.39 -2.57 15.80
C GLU A 308 -16.42 -4.10 15.88
N GLN A 309 -16.00 -4.81 14.82
CA GLN A 309 -15.86 -6.26 14.83
C GLN A 309 -14.70 -6.72 15.71
N LYS A 310 -13.57 -6.02 15.68
CA LYS A 310 -12.41 -6.29 16.52
C LYS A 310 -12.76 -6.13 18.01
N ASP A 311 -13.49 -5.07 18.35
CA ASP A 311 -13.93 -4.83 19.74
C ASP A 311 -14.90 -5.91 20.21
N ARG A 312 -15.84 -6.34 19.36
CA ARG A 312 -16.72 -7.48 19.66
C ARG A 312 -15.95 -8.78 19.87
N ALA A 313 -14.96 -9.08 19.02
CA ALA A 313 -14.13 -10.27 19.17
C ALA A 313 -13.32 -10.25 20.48
N ASN A 314 -12.78 -9.08 20.86
CA ASN A 314 -12.09 -8.90 22.13
C ASN A 314 -13.02 -9.14 23.33
N ASN A 315 -14.25 -8.64 23.28
CA ASN A 315 -15.23 -8.88 24.34
C ASN A 315 -15.57 -10.36 24.47
N TYR A 316 -15.81 -11.07 23.36
CA TYR A 316 -16.05 -12.51 23.40
C TYR A 316 -14.86 -13.29 23.95
N LYS A 317 -13.64 -12.85 23.65
CA LYS A 317 -12.42 -13.45 24.21
C LYS A 317 -12.37 -13.30 25.74
N LEU A 318 -12.66 -12.10 26.25
CA LEU A 318 -12.70 -11.85 27.70
C LEU A 318 -13.80 -12.67 28.39
N ASP A 319 -14.99 -12.77 27.78
CA ASP A 319 -16.08 -13.59 28.30
C ASP A 319 -15.70 -15.09 28.34
N LEU A 320 -14.97 -15.56 27.32
CA LEU A 320 -14.45 -16.93 27.26
C LEU A 320 -13.43 -17.19 28.37
N GLU A 321 -12.45 -16.30 28.55
CA GLU A 321 -11.44 -16.39 29.62
C GLU A 321 -12.10 -16.46 31.02
N LYS A 322 -13.12 -15.62 31.25
CA LYS A 322 -13.90 -15.64 32.50
C LYS A 322 -14.66 -16.95 32.71
N SER A 323 -15.26 -17.49 31.64
CA SER A 323 -15.95 -18.78 31.68
C SER A 323 -14.99 -19.95 31.95
N GLU A 324 -13.77 -19.89 31.40
CA GLU A 324 -12.72 -20.87 31.65
C GLU A 324 -12.22 -20.84 33.10
N GLU A 325 -12.07 -19.64 33.67
CA GLU A 325 -11.75 -19.47 35.10
C GLU A 325 -12.84 -20.09 35.98
N GLN A 326 -14.12 -19.76 35.73
CA GLN A 326 -15.25 -20.35 36.46
C GLN A 326 -15.31 -21.88 36.34
N ARG A 327 -15.01 -22.42 35.16
CA ARG A 327 -14.94 -23.87 34.94
C ARG A 327 -13.82 -24.51 35.76
N ASN A 328 -12.65 -23.88 35.82
CA ASN A 328 -11.53 -24.38 36.62
C ASN A 328 -11.85 -24.36 38.12
N ASP A 329 -12.47 -23.30 38.62
CA ASP A 329 -12.92 -23.21 40.02
C ASP A 329 -13.90 -24.34 40.38
N LEU A 330 -14.88 -24.60 39.50
CA LEU A 330 -15.83 -25.70 39.70
C LEU A 330 -15.16 -27.06 39.68
N ILE A 331 -14.15 -27.27 38.83
CA ILE A 331 -13.36 -28.50 38.80
C ILE A 331 -12.63 -28.68 40.14
N SER A 332 -11.96 -27.65 40.64
CA SER A 332 -11.28 -27.70 41.95
C SER A 332 -12.25 -27.98 43.10
N GLN A 333 -13.47 -27.42 43.05
CA GLN A 333 -14.52 -27.72 44.04
C GLN A 333 -14.97 -29.19 43.96
N ILE A 334 -15.13 -29.75 42.76
CA ILE A 334 -15.49 -31.15 42.55
C ILE A 334 -14.39 -32.08 43.07
N GLU A 335 -13.13 -31.77 42.79
CA GLU A 335 -11.98 -32.55 43.28
C GLU A 335 -11.91 -32.54 44.81
N ASN A 336 -12.05 -31.37 45.44
CA ASN A 336 -12.08 -31.27 46.89
C ASN A 336 -13.27 -32.04 47.50
N SER A 337 -14.46 -31.93 46.91
CA SER A 337 -15.64 -32.69 47.35
C SER A 337 -15.45 -34.20 47.22
N LYS A 338 -14.82 -34.64 46.13
CA LYS A 338 -14.46 -36.04 45.90
C LYS A 338 -13.47 -36.54 46.97
N ASP A 339 -12.46 -35.76 47.32
CA ASP A 339 -11.49 -36.11 48.35
C ASP A 339 -12.14 -36.23 49.74
N ILE A 340 -13.04 -35.29 50.07
CA ILE A 340 -13.86 -35.37 51.29
C ILE A 340 -14.71 -36.63 51.28
N ALA A 341 -15.39 -36.95 50.18
CA ALA A 341 -16.23 -38.14 50.06
C ALA A 341 -15.41 -39.46 50.18
N VAL A 342 -14.19 -39.49 49.65
CA VAL A 342 -13.28 -40.63 49.81
C VAL A 342 -12.87 -40.78 51.28
N LYS A 343 -12.56 -39.66 51.96
CA LYS A 343 -12.20 -39.66 53.37
C LYS A 343 -13.35 -40.14 54.26
N THR A 344 -14.55 -39.59 54.10
CA THR A 344 -15.73 -39.99 54.88
C THR A 344 -16.13 -41.44 54.60
N LYS A 345 -15.98 -41.92 53.36
CA LYS A 345 -16.18 -43.34 53.04
C LYS A 345 -15.22 -44.25 53.81
N ARG A 346 -13.95 -43.86 53.97
CA ARG A 346 -12.98 -44.64 54.77
C ARG A 346 -13.37 -44.65 56.25
N GLU A 347 -13.69 -43.49 56.82
CA GLU A 347 -14.14 -43.39 58.22
C GLU A 347 -15.39 -44.25 58.49
N LEU A 348 -16.35 -44.30 57.55
CA LEU A 348 -17.52 -45.17 57.68
C LEU A 348 -17.19 -46.67 57.62
N LEU A 349 -16.17 -47.06 56.84
CA LEU A 349 -15.70 -48.45 56.82
C LEU A 349 -15.01 -48.80 58.13
N ASP A 350 -14.18 -47.92 58.66
CA ASP A 350 -13.50 -48.11 59.95
C ASP A 350 -14.52 -48.25 61.10
N LEU A 351 -15.55 -47.39 61.13
CA LEU A 351 -16.64 -47.48 62.11
C LEU A 351 -17.47 -48.75 61.96
N LYS A 352 -17.70 -49.21 60.73
CA LYS A 352 -18.40 -50.47 60.47
C LYS A 352 -17.61 -51.66 61.01
N ASP A 353 -16.29 -51.67 60.82
CA ASP A 353 -15.41 -52.73 61.32
C ASP A 353 -15.34 -52.71 62.86
N GLU A 354 -15.31 -51.53 63.48
CA GLU A 354 -15.40 -51.38 64.94
C GLU A 354 -16.74 -51.89 65.48
N LEU A 355 -17.87 -51.53 64.85
CA LEU A 355 -19.18 -52.03 65.24
C LEU A 355 -19.26 -53.56 65.16
N ALA A 356 -18.74 -54.15 64.08
CA ALA A 356 -18.68 -55.61 63.92
C ALA A 356 -17.76 -56.29 64.97
N ALA A 357 -16.74 -55.60 65.47
CA ALA A 357 -15.96 -56.07 66.62
C ALA A 357 -16.79 -56.03 67.92
N ARG A 358 -17.50 -54.94 68.18
CA ARG A 358 -18.38 -54.81 69.35
C ARG A 358 -19.52 -55.83 69.36
N ASP A 359 -20.12 -56.11 68.21
CA ASP A 359 -21.17 -57.14 68.09
C ASP A 359 -20.64 -58.53 68.48
N ARG A 360 -19.39 -58.85 68.11
CA ARG A 360 -18.72 -60.08 68.53
C ARG A 360 -18.47 -60.11 70.04
N ASP A 361 -18.02 -59.00 70.63
CA ASP A 361 -17.83 -58.88 72.07
C ASP A 361 -19.15 -59.04 72.83
N VAL A 362 -20.24 -58.43 72.35
CA VAL A 362 -21.58 -58.56 72.93
C VAL A 362 -22.09 -60.01 72.84
N ALA A 363 -21.90 -60.67 71.70
CA ALA A 363 -22.27 -62.08 71.55
C ALA A 363 -21.49 -62.98 72.52
N PHE A 364 -20.20 -62.71 72.70
CA PHE A 364 -19.36 -63.42 73.69
C PHE A 364 -19.86 -63.18 75.13
N ILE A 365 -20.10 -61.93 75.52
CA ILE A 365 -20.61 -61.58 76.86
C ILE A 365 -21.98 -62.23 77.10
N SER A 366 -22.87 -62.21 76.11
CA SER A 366 -24.19 -62.85 76.19
C SER A 366 -24.09 -64.37 76.41
N SER A 367 -23.13 -65.03 75.74
CA SER A 367 -22.82 -66.44 75.97
C SER A 367 -22.30 -66.70 77.39
N CYS A 368 -21.39 -65.86 77.89
CA CYS A 368 -20.90 -65.92 79.27
C CYS A 368 -22.03 -65.71 80.29
N LEU A 369 -22.90 -64.71 80.10
CA LEU A 369 -24.06 -64.47 80.95
C LEU A 369 -24.99 -65.67 80.98
N SER A 370 -25.29 -66.25 79.82
CA SER A 370 -26.12 -67.46 79.71
C SER A 370 -25.49 -68.65 80.44
N LYS A 371 -24.16 -68.77 80.44
CA LYS A 371 -23.44 -69.80 81.19
C LYS A 371 -23.52 -69.55 82.70
N VAL A 372 -23.23 -68.34 83.16
CA VAL A 372 -23.31 -67.96 84.58
C VAL A 372 -24.73 -68.11 85.11
N GLN A 373 -25.74 -67.76 84.31
CA GLN A 373 -27.14 -67.93 84.68
C GLN A 373 -27.50 -69.40 84.87
N ARG A 374 -27.00 -70.29 84.00
CA ARG A 374 -27.16 -71.74 84.16
C ARG A 374 -26.45 -72.27 85.41
N GLU A 375 -25.21 -71.85 85.65
CA GLU A 375 -24.46 -72.21 86.86
C GLU A 375 -25.18 -71.73 88.14
N LEU A 376 -25.80 -70.56 88.10
CA LEU A 376 -26.62 -70.02 89.18
C LEU A 376 -27.91 -70.85 89.40
N GLU A 377 -28.59 -71.24 88.33
CA GLU A 377 -29.77 -72.11 88.39
C GLU A 377 -29.43 -73.50 88.96
N GLU A 378 -28.32 -74.10 88.52
CA GLU A 378 -27.80 -75.36 89.06
C GLU A 378 -27.45 -75.23 90.56
N ALA A 379 -26.75 -74.17 90.95
CA ALA A 379 -26.44 -73.91 92.35
C ALA A 379 -27.72 -73.75 93.20
N ASN A 380 -28.71 -73.01 92.71
CA ASN A 380 -30.00 -72.85 93.39
C ASN A 380 -30.73 -74.18 93.56
N LEU A 381 -30.71 -75.07 92.55
CA LEU A 381 -31.26 -76.42 92.65
C LEU A 381 -30.56 -77.22 93.75
N THR A 382 -29.21 -77.22 93.79
CA THR A 382 -28.46 -77.95 94.83
C THR A 382 -28.70 -77.39 96.24
N VAL A 383 -28.88 -76.08 96.38
CA VAL A 383 -29.24 -75.45 97.66
C VAL A 383 -30.63 -75.89 98.10
N GLU A 384 -31.62 -75.93 97.19
CA GLU A 384 -32.98 -76.37 97.52
C GLU A 384 -33.01 -77.88 97.85
N GLU A 385 -32.25 -78.72 97.12
CA GLU A 385 -32.08 -80.14 97.44
C GLU A 385 -31.42 -80.34 98.83
N ASN A 386 -30.34 -79.62 99.12
CA ASN A 386 -29.68 -79.67 100.42
C ASN A 386 -30.64 -79.23 101.53
N LYS A 387 -31.40 -78.16 101.31
CA LYS A 387 -32.42 -77.67 102.25
C LYS A 387 -33.50 -78.74 102.49
N GLN A 388 -34.00 -79.40 101.44
CA GLN A 388 -34.94 -80.53 101.58
C GLN A 388 -34.33 -81.70 102.37
N GLN A 389 -33.05 -82.04 102.13
CA GLN A 389 -32.34 -83.06 102.91
C GLN A 389 -32.18 -82.66 104.38
N TYR A 390 -31.84 -81.39 104.66
CA TYR A 390 -31.79 -80.86 106.02
C TYR A 390 -33.15 -80.90 106.70
N ASP A 391 -34.21 -80.47 106.02
CA ASP A 391 -35.59 -80.53 106.55
C ASP A 391 -36.02 -81.99 106.82
N ALA A 392 -35.67 -82.92 105.93
CA ALA A 392 -35.92 -84.35 106.12
C ALA A 392 -35.14 -84.92 107.32
N ALA A 393 -33.86 -84.56 107.47
CA ALA A 393 -33.04 -84.96 108.61
C ALA A 393 -33.57 -84.38 109.94
N ILE A 394 -33.99 -83.11 109.94
CA ILE A 394 -34.65 -82.47 111.09
C ILE A 394 -35.94 -83.23 111.43
N SER A 395 -36.76 -83.57 110.43
CA SER A 395 -38.01 -84.31 110.60
C SER A 395 -37.77 -85.72 111.17
N ASP A 396 -36.76 -86.43 110.67
CA ASP A 396 -36.37 -87.76 111.17
C ASP A 396 -35.80 -87.71 112.60
N ILE A 397 -35.00 -86.68 112.92
CA ILE A 397 -34.54 -86.43 114.30
C ILE A 397 -35.74 -86.16 115.22
N LYS A 398 -36.70 -85.32 114.79
CA LYS A 398 -37.93 -85.06 115.54
C LYS A 398 -38.74 -86.34 115.76
N ALA A 399 -38.96 -87.15 114.71
CA ALA A 399 -39.65 -88.43 114.81
C ALA A 399 -38.95 -89.40 115.77
N ARG A 400 -37.61 -89.51 115.72
CA ARG A 400 -36.82 -90.31 116.66
C ARG A 400 -36.93 -89.79 118.10
N MET A 401 -36.99 -88.46 118.29
CA MET A 401 -37.22 -87.86 119.60
C MET A 401 -38.65 -88.15 120.10
N GLU A 402 -39.67 -88.00 119.27
CA GLU A 402 -41.06 -88.35 119.60
C GLU A 402 -41.20 -89.84 119.93
N GLN A 403 -40.55 -90.72 119.19
CA GLN A 403 -40.55 -92.16 119.45
C GLN A 403 -39.85 -92.48 120.79
N LYS A 404 -38.72 -91.83 121.10
CA LYS A 404 -38.07 -91.92 122.40
C LYS A 404 -38.96 -91.38 123.53
N ILE A 405 -39.67 -90.28 123.30
CA ILE A 405 -40.65 -89.73 124.25
C ILE A 405 -41.80 -90.72 124.46
N CYS A 406 -42.33 -91.35 123.40
CA CYS A 406 -43.35 -92.39 123.49
C CYS A 406 -42.85 -93.64 124.23
N ILE A 407 -41.60 -94.07 124.05
CA ILE A 407 -40.98 -95.16 124.81
C ILE A 407 -40.83 -94.78 126.29
N ILE A 408 -40.40 -93.55 126.58
CA ILE A 408 -40.31 -93.04 127.95
C ILE A 408 -41.71 -92.97 128.59
N PHE A 409 -42.74 -92.52 127.87
CA PHE A 409 -44.13 -92.54 128.33
C PHE A 409 -44.68 -93.97 128.52
N TYR A 410 -44.35 -94.92 127.64
CA TYR A 410 -44.74 -96.34 127.81
C TYR A 410 -44.07 -96.98 129.04
N PHE A 411 -42.83 -96.61 129.35
CA PHE A 411 -42.15 -97.01 130.58
C PHE A 411 -42.64 -96.26 131.83
N SER A 412 -43.27 -95.11 131.67
CA SER A 412 -43.85 -94.32 132.76
C SER A 412 -45.26 -94.79 133.15
N PHE A 413 -45.95 -95.53 132.28
CA PHE A 413 -47.31 -96.06 132.51
C PHE A 413 -47.32 -97.50 133.07
N LEU A 414 -46.15 -98.15 133.14
CA LEU A 414 -45.97 -99.51 133.68
C LEU A 414 -45.44 -99.52 135.13
N ARG A 415 -45.70 -98.45 135.89
CA ARG A 415 -45.30 -98.33 137.29
C ARG A 415 -46.45 -97.93 138.20
#